data_AF-A0A3P1VJ53-F1
#
_entry.id   AF-A0A3P1VJ53-F1
#
_cell.length_a   1.000
_cell.length_b   1.000
_cell.length_c   1.000
_cell.angle_alpha   90.00
_cell.angle_beta   90.00
_cell.angle_gamma   90.00
#
_symmetry.space_group_name_H-M   'P 1'
#
loop_
_entity.id
_entity.type
_entity.pdbx_description
1 polymer ?
#
loop_
_entity_poly.entity_id
_entity_poly.type
_entity_poly.pdbx_seq_one_letter_code
_entity_poly.pdbx_strand_id
1 'polypeptide(L)'
;NAEENRKLFKDLYIEKSEYFKEQGQYPTIFITLKDTKKNNWEECFSKIKIILRDLYGEHNYIKDKLSINEKEEYDKILFKKDDAEYDNALLNLTKYLYNYYQKKVVLLIDEYDSPLITANQFGYYKEAINFFRDFLSSALKTNSNLKMGVLTGIVQVAKEGIFSGLNNVKTYNILGDKFETFFGLSEEEVENALKY
;
A
#
# COMPACT_ATOMS: atom_id res chain seq x y z
N ASN A 1 -1.51 -5.63 -20.48
CA ASN A 1 -2.17 -5.41 -19.17
C ASN A 1 -3.56 -4.79 -19.27
N ALA A 2 -3.79 -3.55 -19.74
CA ALA A 2 -5.14 -2.94 -19.67
C ALA A 2 -6.22 -3.70 -20.47
N GLU A 3 -5.99 -3.99 -21.75
CA GLU A 3 -6.97 -4.71 -22.59
C GLU A 3 -7.15 -6.17 -22.18
N GLU A 4 -6.09 -6.81 -21.69
CA GLU A 4 -6.13 -8.19 -21.20
C GLU A 4 -6.97 -8.30 -19.92
N ASN A 5 -6.74 -7.40 -18.96
CA ASN A 5 -7.45 -7.39 -17.68
C ASN A 5 -8.88 -6.84 -17.80
N ARG A 6 -9.22 -6.12 -18.89
CA ARG A 6 -10.59 -5.65 -19.15
C ARG A 6 -11.60 -6.80 -19.15
N LYS A 7 -11.18 -7.98 -19.65
CA LYS A 7 -12.00 -9.19 -19.71
C LYS A 7 -12.43 -9.69 -18.32
N LEU A 8 -11.66 -9.40 -17.27
CA LEU A 8 -11.97 -9.80 -15.89
C LEU A 8 -13.20 -9.08 -15.34
N PHE A 9 -13.55 -7.93 -15.91
CA PHE A 9 -14.65 -7.08 -15.45
C PHE A 9 -15.86 -7.13 -16.36
N LYS A 10 -15.84 -8.00 -17.38
CA LYS A 10 -16.90 -8.12 -18.36
C LYS A 10 -18.24 -8.38 -17.66
N ASP A 11 -19.25 -7.61 -18.02
CA ASP A 11 -20.64 -7.70 -17.52
C ASP A 11 -20.81 -7.32 -16.04
N LEU A 12 -19.73 -6.92 -15.34
CA LEU A 12 -19.80 -6.44 -13.97
C LEU A 12 -20.26 -4.98 -13.91
N TYR A 13 -20.85 -4.59 -12.77
CA TYR A 13 -21.28 -3.21 -12.52
C TYR A 13 -20.16 -2.18 -12.76
N ILE A 14 -18.93 -2.52 -12.36
CA ILE A 14 -17.77 -1.62 -12.47
C ILE A 14 -17.41 -1.29 -13.92
N GLU A 15 -17.63 -2.19 -14.89
CA GLU A 15 -17.37 -1.95 -16.31
C GLU A 15 -18.25 -0.82 -16.87
N LYS A 16 -19.48 -0.72 -16.35
CA LYS A 16 -20.47 0.28 -16.76
C LYS A 16 -20.29 1.63 -16.05
N SER A 17 -19.39 1.71 -15.08
CA SER A 17 -19.16 2.92 -14.30
C SER A 17 -18.23 3.91 -14.99
N GLU A 18 -18.31 5.19 -14.64
CA GLU A 18 -17.40 6.22 -15.16
C GLU A 18 -15.94 6.00 -14.74
N TYR A 19 -15.69 5.22 -13.69
CA TYR A 19 -14.36 4.94 -13.15
C TYR A 19 -13.59 3.93 -13.99
N PHE A 20 -14.26 3.16 -14.83
CA PHE A 20 -13.62 2.13 -15.65
C PHE A 20 -12.57 2.71 -16.61
N LYS A 21 -12.70 3.99 -16.99
CA LYS A 21 -11.71 4.73 -17.80
C LYS A 21 -10.33 4.85 -17.14
N GLU A 22 -10.26 4.70 -15.82
CA GLU A 22 -9.02 4.77 -15.04
C GLU A 22 -8.23 3.44 -15.08
N GLN A 23 -8.81 2.36 -15.64
CA GLN A 23 -8.19 1.04 -15.69
C GLN A 23 -6.85 1.06 -16.42
N GLY A 24 -5.80 0.55 -15.76
CA GLY A 24 -4.48 0.40 -16.36
C GLY A 24 -3.77 1.73 -16.67
N GLN A 25 -4.27 2.85 -16.15
CA GLN A 25 -3.72 4.18 -16.45
C GLN A 25 -2.53 4.56 -15.57
N TYR A 26 -2.43 4.02 -14.36
CA TYR A 26 -1.46 4.45 -13.37
C TYR A 26 -0.48 3.33 -13.02
N PRO A 27 0.81 3.64 -12.79
CA PRO A 27 1.69 2.72 -12.09
C PRO A 27 1.14 2.45 -10.69
N THR A 28 1.09 1.18 -10.30
CA THR A 28 0.56 0.74 -9.02
C THR A 28 1.64 -0.01 -8.26
N ILE A 29 1.84 0.38 -7.01
CA ILE A 29 2.62 -0.38 -6.02
C ILE A 29 1.61 -1.09 -5.12
N PHE A 30 1.80 -2.40 -4.93
CA PHE A 30 1.05 -3.18 -3.95
C PHE A 30 2.03 -3.78 -2.94
N ILE A 31 1.74 -3.61 -1.66
CA ILE A 31 2.51 -4.22 -0.56
C ILE A 31 1.54 -4.75 0.49
N THR A 32 1.81 -5.93 1.04
CA THR A 32 1.08 -6.50 2.17
C THR A 32 2.02 -6.71 3.35
N LEU A 33 1.61 -6.26 4.54
CA LEU A 33 2.38 -6.40 5.78
C LEU A 33 1.88 -7.57 6.66
N LYS A 34 1.10 -8.49 6.08
CA LYS A 34 0.55 -9.63 6.82
C LYS A 34 1.60 -10.54 7.45
N ASP A 35 2.74 -10.70 6.78
CA ASP A 35 3.78 -11.64 7.20
C ASP A 35 4.77 -11.04 8.23
N THR A 36 4.60 -9.78 8.63
CA THR A 36 5.52 -9.09 9.58
C THR A 36 5.18 -9.40 11.04
N LYS A 37 4.23 -10.30 11.31
CA LYS A 37 3.87 -10.78 12.64
C LYS A 37 5.02 -11.64 13.19
N LYS A 38 5.91 -11.03 13.98
CA LYS A 38 7.15 -11.65 14.51
C LYS A 38 7.26 -11.43 16.02
N ASN A 39 8.15 -12.19 16.67
CA ASN A 39 8.25 -12.18 18.12
C ASN A 39 9.12 -11.05 18.66
N ASN A 40 9.90 -10.39 17.81
CA ASN A 40 10.77 -9.26 18.15
C ASN A 40 10.94 -8.31 16.95
N TRP A 41 11.52 -7.13 17.23
CA TRP A 41 11.75 -6.10 16.21
C TRP A 41 12.72 -6.55 15.11
N GLU A 42 13.80 -7.25 15.46
CA GLU A 42 14.83 -7.67 14.48
C GLU A 42 14.25 -8.60 13.41
N GLU A 43 13.45 -9.58 13.82
CA GLU A 43 12.74 -10.49 12.91
C GLU A 43 11.70 -9.74 12.06
N CYS A 44 10.94 -8.83 12.69
CA CYS A 44 9.96 -7.99 11.99
C CYS A 44 10.65 -7.16 10.90
N PHE A 45 11.71 -6.45 11.26
CA PHE A 45 12.47 -5.60 10.35
C PHE A 45 13.15 -6.41 9.25
N SER A 46 13.74 -7.57 9.58
CA SER A 46 14.30 -8.50 8.58
C SER A 46 13.25 -8.93 7.55
N LYS A 47 12.01 -9.19 7.99
CA LYS A 47 10.92 -9.51 7.07
C LYS A 47 10.48 -8.31 6.22
N ILE A 48 10.48 -7.10 6.77
CA ILE A 48 10.27 -5.86 6.00
C ILE A 48 11.33 -5.71 4.90
N LYS A 49 12.61 -5.94 5.21
CA LYS A 49 13.69 -5.92 4.20
C LYS A 49 13.44 -6.91 3.06
N ILE A 50 12.92 -8.11 3.37
CA ILE A 50 12.56 -9.12 2.36
C ILE A 50 11.40 -8.63 1.47
N ILE A 51 10.34 -8.10 2.09
CA ILE A 51 9.18 -7.57 1.34
C ILE A 51 9.61 -6.44 0.40
N LEU A 52 10.45 -5.52 0.88
CA LEU A 52 10.96 -4.41 0.08
C LEU A 52 11.91 -4.85 -1.03
N ARG A 53 12.78 -5.82 -0.77
CA ARG A 53 13.60 -6.45 -1.82
C ARG A 53 12.73 -7.01 -2.93
N ASP A 54 11.70 -7.77 -2.58
CA ASP A 54 10.85 -8.44 -3.57
C ASP A 54 10.07 -7.40 -4.39
N LEU A 55 9.53 -6.38 -3.71
CA LEU A 55 8.86 -5.26 -4.36
C LEU A 55 9.78 -4.51 -5.34
N TYR A 56 11.01 -4.20 -4.93
CA TYR A 56 12.00 -3.59 -5.84
C TYR A 56 12.34 -4.56 -6.98
N GLY A 57 12.48 -5.86 -6.69
CA GLY A 57 12.72 -6.89 -7.71
C GLY A 57 11.67 -6.91 -8.82
N GLU A 58 10.40 -6.77 -8.47
CA GLU A 58 9.27 -6.68 -9.41
C GLU A 58 9.37 -5.45 -10.33
N HIS A 59 10.00 -4.37 -9.86
CA HIS A 59 10.16 -3.12 -10.59
C HIS A 59 11.54 -2.95 -11.24
N ASN A 60 12.36 -4.00 -11.32
CA ASN A 60 13.72 -3.94 -11.89
C ASN A 60 13.78 -3.35 -13.31
N TYR A 61 12.70 -3.47 -14.09
CA TYR A 61 12.62 -2.93 -15.45
C TYR A 61 12.77 -1.40 -15.52
N ILE A 62 12.57 -0.66 -14.42
CA ILE A 62 12.78 0.81 -14.39
C ILE A 62 14.23 1.19 -14.15
N LYS A 63 15.06 0.24 -13.68
CA LYS A 63 16.41 0.52 -13.16
C LYS A 63 17.28 1.23 -14.19
N ASP A 64 17.17 0.89 -15.47
CA ASP A 64 17.98 1.50 -16.53
C ASP A 64 17.76 3.01 -16.72
N LYS A 65 16.59 3.52 -16.31
CA LYS A 65 16.24 4.95 -16.39
C LYS A 65 16.65 5.75 -15.15
N LEU A 66 17.11 5.09 -14.10
CA LEU A 66 17.57 5.75 -12.87
C LEU A 66 18.93 6.42 -13.06
N SER A 67 19.16 7.52 -12.36
CA SER A 67 20.50 8.11 -12.25
C SER A 67 21.46 7.18 -11.51
N ILE A 68 22.78 7.45 -11.58
CA ILE A 68 23.80 6.62 -10.93
C ILE A 68 23.54 6.47 -9.42
N ASN A 69 23.28 7.59 -8.74
CA ASN A 69 23.01 7.59 -7.30
C ASN A 69 21.69 6.85 -6.97
N GLU A 70 20.65 7.01 -7.80
CA GLU A 70 19.38 6.30 -7.59
C GLU A 70 19.54 4.79 -7.80
N LYS A 71 20.37 4.35 -8.76
CA LYS A 71 20.69 2.93 -8.94
C LYS A 71 21.39 2.35 -7.71
N GLU A 72 22.30 3.11 -7.11
CA GLU A 72 23.01 2.69 -5.90
C GLU A 72 22.03 2.50 -4.72
N GLU A 73 21.17 3.47 -4.46
CA GLU A 73 20.15 3.35 -3.40
C GLU A 73 19.14 2.23 -3.67
N TYR A 74 18.76 2.05 -4.94
CA TYR A 74 17.92 0.93 -5.37
C TYR A 74 18.58 -0.43 -5.08
N ASP A 75 19.87 -0.54 -5.38
CA ASP A 75 20.65 -1.76 -5.15
C ASP A 75 20.87 -2.04 -3.67
N LYS A 76 20.99 -1.02 -2.82
CA LYS A 76 21.04 -1.21 -1.37
C LYS A 76 19.79 -1.93 -0.85
N ILE A 77 18.60 -1.57 -1.35
CA ILE A 77 17.35 -2.27 -1.00
C ILE A 77 17.34 -3.70 -1.57
N LEU A 78 17.69 -3.90 -2.85
CA LEU A 78 17.73 -5.22 -3.47
C LEU A 78 18.69 -6.19 -2.78
N PHE A 79 19.84 -5.69 -2.34
CA PHE A 79 20.85 -6.50 -1.63
C PHE A 79 20.67 -6.50 -0.12
N LYS A 80 19.60 -5.88 0.38
CA LYS A 80 19.28 -5.75 1.81
C LYS A 80 20.45 -5.24 2.64
N LYS A 81 21.17 -4.24 2.13
CA LYS A 81 22.30 -3.59 2.82
C LYS A 81 21.82 -2.92 4.10
N ASP A 82 22.65 -2.88 5.13
CA ASP A 82 22.26 -2.33 6.43
C ASP A 82 22.12 -0.80 6.43
N ASP A 83 22.83 -0.12 5.52
CA ASP A 83 22.81 1.32 5.32
C ASP A 83 21.74 1.79 4.31
N ALA A 84 20.82 0.91 3.89
CA ALA A 84 19.74 1.30 2.98
C ALA A 84 18.64 2.11 3.70
N GLU A 85 18.04 3.07 3.00
CA GLU A 85 16.93 3.89 3.51
C GLU A 85 15.57 3.14 3.45
N TYR A 86 15.39 2.13 4.30
CA TYR A 86 14.17 1.30 4.31
C TYR A 86 12.90 2.08 4.66
N ASP A 87 13.02 3.12 5.50
CA ASP A 87 11.96 4.05 5.88
C ASP A 87 11.53 4.97 4.71
N ASN A 88 12.42 5.25 3.76
CA ASN A 88 12.06 5.99 2.54
C ASN A 88 11.80 5.08 1.33
N ALA A 89 11.87 3.76 1.47
CA ALA A 89 11.82 2.85 0.34
C ALA A 89 10.56 2.99 -0.53
N LEU A 90 9.37 3.21 0.07
CA LEU A 90 8.14 3.44 -0.71
C LEU A 90 8.14 4.82 -1.38
N LEU A 91 8.59 5.86 -0.68
CA LEU A 91 8.73 7.20 -1.25
C LEU A 91 9.67 7.18 -2.47
N ASN A 92 10.85 6.57 -2.32
CA ASN A 92 11.84 6.43 -3.38
C ASN A 92 11.27 5.65 -4.57
N LEU A 93 10.62 4.51 -4.33
CA LEU A 93 10.02 3.73 -5.42
C LEU A 93 8.91 4.50 -6.15
N THR A 94 8.06 5.24 -5.44
CA THR A 94 7.04 6.07 -6.09
C THR A 94 7.65 7.17 -6.97
N LYS A 95 8.75 7.80 -6.52
CA LYS A 95 9.51 8.78 -7.32
C LYS A 95 10.09 8.11 -8.57
N TYR A 96 10.69 6.94 -8.43
CA TYR A 96 11.29 6.20 -9.55
C TYR A 96 10.25 5.81 -10.60
N LEU A 97 9.09 5.30 -10.17
CA LEU A 97 7.98 4.98 -11.07
C LEU A 97 7.40 6.22 -11.74
N TYR A 98 7.27 7.34 -11.01
CA TYR A 98 6.84 8.60 -11.60
C TYR A 98 7.81 9.07 -12.69
N ASN A 99 9.12 9.03 -12.43
CA ASN A 99 10.13 9.40 -13.41
C ASN A 99 10.11 8.49 -14.65
N TYR A 100 9.84 7.20 -14.47
CA TYR A 100 9.75 6.25 -15.57
C TYR A 100 8.48 6.44 -16.42
N TYR A 101 7.32 6.53 -15.78
CA TYR A 101 6.01 6.56 -16.46
C TYR A 101 5.48 7.96 -16.76
N GLN A 102 6.07 9.00 -16.15
CA GLN A 102 5.57 10.38 -16.15
C GLN A 102 4.11 10.47 -15.67
N LYS A 103 3.73 9.57 -14.76
CA LYS A 103 2.38 9.48 -14.19
C LYS A 103 2.46 9.26 -12.68
N LYS A 104 1.53 9.89 -11.96
CA LYS A 104 1.41 9.70 -10.51
C LYS A 104 1.07 8.25 -10.14
N VAL A 105 1.59 7.78 -9.02
CA VAL A 105 1.55 6.39 -8.57
C VAL A 105 0.36 6.13 -7.65
N VAL A 106 -0.28 4.98 -7.80
CA VAL A 106 -1.25 4.45 -6.82
C VAL A 106 -0.50 3.52 -5.86
N LEU A 107 -0.65 3.74 -4.55
CA LEU A 107 -0.03 2.92 -3.51
C LEU A 107 -1.11 2.16 -2.74
N LEU A 108 -1.05 0.83 -2.78
CA LEU A 108 -1.98 -0.05 -2.08
C LEU A 108 -1.20 -0.77 -0.97
N ILE A 109 -1.61 -0.55 0.28
CA ILE A 109 -0.95 -1.10 1.48
C ILE A 109 -1.97 -1.97 2.22
N ASP A 110 -1.74 -3.27 2.21
CA ASP A 110 -2.60 -4.25 2.87
C ASP A 110 -2.06 -4.69 4.23
N GLU A 111 -2.97 -4.95 5.16
CA GLU A 111 -2.72 -5.19 6.58
C GLU A 111 -1.74 -4.18 7.22
N TYR A 112 -1.92 -2.87 6.97
CA TYR A 112 -0.95 -1.84 7.37
C TYR A 112 -0.65 -1.79 8.88
N ASP A 113 -1.60 -2.23 9.70
CA ASP A 113 -1.60 -2.20 11.17
C ASP A 113 -1.09 -3.51 11.81
N SER A 114 -1.02 -4.59 11.04
CA SER A 114 -0.52 -5.91 11.46
C SER A 114 0.80 -5.84 12.24
N PRO A 115 1.87 -5.19 11.73
CA PRO A 115 3.13 -5.10 12.47
C PRO A 115 3.01 -4.43 13.84
N LEU A 116 2.17 -3.40 13.96
CA LEU A 116 1.99 -2.66 15.21
C LEU A 116 1.18 -3.42 16.24
N ILE A 117 0.15 -4.15 15.79
CA ILE A 117 -0.64 -5.03 16.65
C ILE A 117 0.27 -6.08 17.28
N THR A 118 1.09 -6.75 16.47
CA THR A 118 2.04 -7.75 16.98
C THR A 118 3.11 -7.11 17.86
N ALA A 119 3.65 -5.95 17.47
CA ALA A 119 4.64 -5.25 18.28
C ALA A 119 4.12 -4.88 19.68
N ASN A 120 2.84 -4.50 19.79
CA ASN A 120 2.20 -4.26 21.08
C ASN A 120 2.06 -5.54 21.92
N GLN A 121 1.75 -6.68 21.29
CA GLN A 121 1.62 -7.98 21.97
C GLN A 121 2.95 -8.51 22.50
N PHE A 122 4.04 -8.31 21.75
CA PHE A 122 5.37 -8.86 22.06
C PHE A 122 6.35 -7.83 22.65
N GLY A 123 5.90 -6.60 22.92
CA GLY A 123 6.66 -5.61 23.69
C GLY A 123 7.71 -4.81 22.90
N TYR A 124 7.65 -4.78 21.57
CA TYR A 124 8.56 -4.01 20.70
C TYR A 124 7.84 -2.87 19.95
N TYR A 125 6.74 -2.37 20.52
CA TYR A 125 5.89 -1.35 19.89
C TYR A 125 6.63 -0.06 19.58
N LYS A 126 7.55 0.38 20.45
CA LYS A 126 8.25 1.67 20.31
C LYS A 126 9.18 1.67 19.09
N GLU A 127 9.86 0.57 18.85
CA GLU A 127 10.73 0.35 17.70
C GLU A 127 9.89 0.33 16.41
N ALA A 128 8.82 -0.46 16.42
CA ALA A 128 7.94 -0.60 15.27
C ALA A 128 7.24 0.72 14.90
N ILE A 129 6.65 1.43 15.87
CA ILE A 129 5.94 2.69 15.59
C ILE A 129 6.88 3.77 15.06
N ASN A 130 8.13 3.81 15.53
CA ASN A 130 9.10 4.78 15.01
C ASN A 130 9.40 4.53 13.53
N PHE A 131 9.70 3.29 13.16
CA PHE A 131 9.92 2.94 11.76
C PHE A 131 8.67 3.16 10.90
N PHE A 132 7.51 2.64 11.31
CA PHE A 132 6.29 2.72 10.50
C PHE A 132 5.74 4.13 10.37
N ARG A 133 5.97 4.99 11.37
CA ARG A 133 5.65 6.42 11.26
C ARG A 133 6.38 7.04 10.08
N ASP A 134 7.69 6.86 9.99
CA ASP A 134 8.49 7.44 8.91
C ASP A 134 8.19 6.76 7.58
N PHE A 135 8.13 5.42 7.57
CA PHE A 135 7.82 4.60 6.40
C PHE A 135 6.51 4.94 5.70
N LEU A 136 5.44 5.13 6.46
CA LEU A 136 4.13 5.43 5.89
C LEU A 136 3.92 6.94 5.71
N SER A 137 4.43 7.78 6.61
CA SER A 137 4.26 9.24 6.49
C SER A 137 5.03 9.80 5.30
N SER A 138 6.26 9.35 5.05
CA SER A 138 7.07 9.78 3.91
C SER A 138 6.36 9.47 2.58
N ALA A 139 5.79 8.26 2.47
CA ALA A 139 5.10 7.80 1.28
C ALA A 139 3.74 8.47 1.05
N LEU A 140 3.02 8.86 2.11
CA LEU A 140 1.61 9.30 2.02
C LEU A 140 1.37 10.80 2.25
N LYS A 141 2.19 11.50 3.06
CA LYS A 141 1.91 12.89 3.47
C LYS A 141 2.44 13.93 2.50
N THR A 142 3.70 13.80 2.09
CA THR A 142 4.45 14.83 1.34
C THR A 142 4.83 14.38 -0.06
N ASN A 143 4.25 13.27 -0.52
CA ASN A 143 4.61 12.64 -1.77
C ASN A 143 3.84 13.25 -2.96
N SER A 144 4.44 14.22 -3.64
CA SER A 144 3.88 14.86 -4.84
C SER A 144 3.67 13.88 -6.02
N ASN A 145 4.40 12.76 -6.01
CA ASN A 145 4.32 11.70 -7.02
C ASN A 145 3.14 10.75 -6.78
N LEU A 146 2.48 10.82 -5.62
CA LEU A 146 1.34 9.98 -5.27
C LEU A 146 0.04 10.51 -5.89
N LYS A 147 -0.71 9.63 -6.55
CA LYS A 147 -2.08 9.86 -7.00
C LYS A 147 -3.06 9.57 -5.88
N MET A 148 -2.93 8.41 -5.26
CA MET A 148 -3.81 7.89 -4.22
C MET A 148 -3.07 6.82 -3.42
N GLY A 149 -3.25 6.84 -2.10
CA GLY A 149 -2.89 5.74 -1.20
C GLY A 149 -4.15 5.08 -0.65
N VAL A 150 -4.22 3.75 -0.69
CA VAL A 150 -5.29 2.96 -0.05
C VAL A 150 -4.64 2.06 0.98
N LEU A 151 -5.17 2.08 2.20
CA LEU A 151 -4.70 1.27 3.31
C LEU A 151 -5.84 0.39 3.81
N THR A 152 -5.59 -0.90 3.98
CA THR A 152 -6.52 -1.87 4.57
C THR A 152 -5.92 -2.44 5.85
N GLY A 153 -6.75 -2.56 6.88
CA GLY A 153 -6.36 -3.01 8.21
C GLY A 153 -7.57 -3.12 9.13
N ILE A 154 -7.36 -3.63 10.34
CA ILE A 154 -8.41 -3.92 11.32
C ILE A 154 -8.60 -2.73 12.27
N VAL A 155 -7.50 -2.16 12.75
CA VAL A 155 -7.43 -1.23 13.87
C VAL A 155 -7.16 0.19 13.36
N GLN A 156 -8.03 1.11 13.76
CA GLN A 156 -7.88 2.53 13.44
C GLN A 156 -6.88 3.25 14.37
N VAL A 157 -6.53 2.67 15.52
CA VAL A 157 -5.64 3.29 16.54
C VAL A 157 -4.24 3.58 16.00
N ALA A 158 -3.75 2.81 15.03
CA ALA A 158 -2.51 3.08 14.30
C ALA A 158 -2.53 4.46 13.61
N LYS A 159 -3.71 5.00 13.29
CA LYS A 159 -3.89 6.31 12.65
C LYS A 159 -3.48 7.47 13.53
N GLU A 160 -3.80 7.45 14.82
CA GLU A 160 -3.46 8.57 15.71
C GLU A 160 -1.94 8.67 15.97
N GLY A 161 -1.23 7.54 15.95
CA GLY A 161 0.22 7.49 16.14
C GLY A 161 1.06 7.71 14.88
N ILE A 162 0.72 7.01 13.78
CA ILE A 162 1.46 7.09 12.49
C ILE A 162 1.02 8.31 11.70
N PHE A 163 -0.29 8.55 11.62
CA PHE A 163 -0.88 9.52 10.71
C PHE A 163 -1.25 10.84 11.39
N SER A 164 -0.66 11.13 12.55
CA SER A 164 -0.80 12.44 13.19
C SER A 164 -0.35 13.54 12.22
N GLY A 165 -1.33 14.28 11.70
CA GLY A 165 -1.14 15.35 10.71
C GLY A 165 -1.24 14.93 9.23
N LEU A 166 -1.79 13.76 8.89
CA LEU A 166 -2.31 13.55 7.53
C LEU A 166 -3.62 14.32 7.36
N ASN A 167 -3.60 15.40 6.57
CA ASN A 167 -4.77 16.27 6.37
C ASN A 167 -5.83 15.68 5.40
N ASN A 168 -5.52 14.58 4.69
CA ASN A 168 -6.33 14.06 3.59
C ASN A 168 -6.80 12.61 3.80
N VAL A 169 -6.80 12.08 5.02
CA VAL A 169 -7.27 10.69 5.28
C VAL A 169 -8.78 10.66 5.34
N LYS A 170 -9.40 10.01 4.36
CA LYS A 170 -10.79 9.56 4.46
C LYS A 170 -10.79 8.13 4.99
N THR A 171 -11.51 7.91 6.08
CA THR A 171 -11.68 6.57 6.66
C THR A 171 -13.06 6.05 6.30
N TYR A 172 -13.10 4.80 5.89
CA TYR A 172 -14.32 4.10 5.54
C TYR A 172 -14.42 2.86 6.44
N ASN A 173 -15.43 2.81 7.29
CA ASN A 173 -15.75 1.65 8.09
C ASN A 173 -16.90 0.87 7.42
N ILE A 174 -16.98 -0.42 7.74
CA ILE A 174 -18.07 -1.29 7.26
C ILE A 174 -19.43 -0.82 7.81
N LEU A 175 -19.44 -0.19 8.99
CA LEU A 175 -20.64 0.27 9.70
C LEU A 175 -21.05 1.71 9.36
N GLY A 176 -20.56 2.28 8.25
CA GLY A 176 -20.82 3.67 7.89
C GLY A 176 -21.62 3.80 6.60
N ASP A 177 -22.50 4.80 6.56
CA ASP A 177 -23.55 5.08 5.58
C ASP A 177 -23.11 5.10 4.09
N LYS A 178 -21.81 5.07 3.78
CA LYS A 178 -21.28 5.19 2.41
C LYS A 178 -20.83 3.88 1.78
N PHE A 179 -20.73 2.79 2.55
CA PHE A 179 -20.22 1.50 2.08
C PHE A 179 -21.16 0.32 2.30
N GLU A 180 -22.36 0.59 2.84
CA GLU A 180 -23.39 -0.42 3.15
C GLU A 180 -23.81 -1.24 1.93
N THR A 181 -23.83 -0.65 0.74
CA THR A 181 -24.15 -1.32 -0.53
C THR A 181 -22.96 -1.98 -1.21
N PHE A 182 -21.74 -1.82 -0.69
CA PHE A 182 -20.51 -2.39 -1.25
C PHE A 182 -19.94 -3.55 -0.41
N PHE A 183 -20.41 -3.71 0.83
CA PHE A 183 -20.02 -4.82 1.71
C PHE A 183 -21.26 -5.51 2.29
N GLY A 184 -21.45 -6.78 1.95
CA GLY A 184 -22.63 -7.55 2.35
C GLY A 184 -23.66 -7.65 1.24
N LEU A 185 -24.91 -7.97 1.59
CA LEU A 185 -26.06 -7.91 0.70
C LEU A 185 -26.97 -6.77 1.17
N SER A 186 -27.38 -5.91 0.26
CA SER A 186 -28.46 -4.95 0.52
C SER A 186 -29.78 -5.69 0.80
N GLU A 187 -30.70 -5.04 1.50
CA GLU A 187 -32.04 -5.60 1.77
C GLU A 187 -32.73 -6.02 0.46
N GLU A 188 -32.60 -5.22 -0.60
CA GLU A 188 -33.14 -5.54 -1.93
C GLU A 188 -32.49 -6.79 -2.54
N GLU A 189 -31.18 -6.97 -2.42
CA GLU A 189 -30.49 -8.18 -2.89
C GLU A 189 -30.91 -9.43 -2.10
N VAL A 190 -31.13 -9.29 -0.78
CA VAL A 190 -31.64 -10.37 0.07
C VAL A 190 -33.07 -10.73 -0.32
N GLU A 191 -33.95 -9.74 -0.48
CA GLU A 191 -35.32 -9.97 -0.93
C GLU A 191 -35.38 -10.64 -2.30
N ASN A 192 -34.55 -10.20 -3.25
CA ASN A 192 -34.52 -10.79 -4.59
C ASN A 192 -33.96 -12.21 -4.59
N ALA A 193 -32.98 -12.52 -3.74
CA ALA A 193 -32.47 -13.88 -3.57
C ALA A 193 -33.51 -14.83 -2.94
N LEU A 194 -34.38 -14.31 -2.07
CA LEU A 194 -35.46 -15.06 -1.40
C LEU A 194 -36.74 -15.21 -2.23
N LYS A 195 -36.86 -14.52 -3.38
CA LYS A 195 -38.02 -14.63 -4.30
C LYS A 195 -37.94 -15.86 -5.24
N TYR A 196 -37.00 -16.78 -4.98
CA TYR A 196 -36.91 -18.10 -5.63
C TYR A 196 -37.77 -19.15 -4.93
#